data_AF-A0A8S0PJN6-F1
#
_entry.id   AF-A0A8S0PJN6-F1
#
_cell.length_a   1.000
_cell.length_b   1.000
_cell.length_c   1.000
_cell.angle_alpha   90.00
_cell.angle_beta   90.00
_cell.angle_gamma   90.00
#
_symmetry.space_group_name_H-M   'P 1'
#
loop_
_entity.id
_entity.type
_entity.pdbx_description
1 polymer ?
#
loop_
_entity_poly.entity_id
_entity_poly.type
_entity_poly.pdbx_seq_one_letter_code
_entity_poly.pdbx_strand_id
1 'polypeptide(L)'
;MYSLQEVKSAYSVYEDIAFGKIKEGLLVAASYPLVTTGAVLGLGFLGFKRPRRFLYYNTMRLFVSEEALLSRADAKVKELRQSIDFLKVETEKLERSASQAEEELKRGRTKLRQTGKQIQSVINSAYKIERQAGGLKDVLKELPSREASRFRSQVSNLAKEAKQERNALTKEVTKISNYGISV
;
A
#
# COMPACT_ATOMS: atom_id res chain seq x y z
N MET A 1 26.83 58.77 53.93
CA MET A 1 25.44 58.34 53.69
C MET A 1 24.96 59.15 52.48
N TYR A 2 25.11 58.60 51.26
CA TYR A 2 24.70 59.31 50.03
C TYR A 2 23.18 59.44 50.03
N SER A 3 22.68 60.67 49.90
CA SER A 3 21.25 60.94 49.97
C SER A 3 20.56 60.43 48.71
N LEU A 4 19.39 59.79 48.84
CA LEU A 4 18.56 59.35 47.70
C LEU A 4 18.20 60.49 46.73
N GLN A 5 18.35 61.74 47.17
CA GLN A 5 18.11 62.93 46.38
C GLN A 5 19.18 63.16 45.30
N GLU A 6 20.46 62.84 45.55
CA GLU A 6 21.54 63.01 44.57
C GLU A 6 21.46 62.00 43.41
N VAL A 7 21.07 60.75 43.70
CA VAL A 7 20.87 59.72 42.66
C VAL A 7 19.66 60.07 41.79
N LYS A 8 18.59 60.61 42.40
CA LYS A 8 17.41 61.06 41.66
C LYS A 8 17.72 62.26 40.76
N SER A 9 18.51 63.22 41.24
CA SER A 9 18.93 64.36 40.42
C SER A 9 19.83 63.93 39.26
N ALA A 10 20.80 63.05 39.50
CA ALA A 10 21.65 62.52 38.42
C ALA A 10 20.83 61.74 37.37
N TYR A 11 19.89 60.91 37.79
CA TYR A 11 19.00 60.19 36.88
C TYR A 11 18.14 61.14 36.04
N SER A 12 17.56 62.18 36.66
CA SER A 12 16.77 63.18 35.95
C SER A 12 17.57 63.93 34.87
N VAL A 13 18.86 64.18 35.10
CA VAL A 13 19.73 64.82 34.10
C VAL A 13 19.94 63.93 32.88
N TYR A 14 20.17 62.61 33.07
CA TYR A 14 20.32 61.68 31.95
C TYR A 14 18.99 61.47 31.21
N GLU A 15 17.90 61.42 31.95
CA GLU A 15 16.54 61.33 31.41
C GLU A 15 16.22 62.55 30.53
N ASP A 16 16.53 63.75 31.01
CA ASP A 16 16.33 65.00 30.27
C ASP A 16 17.23 65.09 29.02
N ILE A 17 18.47 64.61 29.07
CA ILE A 17 19.36 64.56 27.89
C ILE A 17 18.82 63.57 26.85
N ALA A 18 18.37 62.39 27.28
CA ALA A 18 17.82 61.38 26.39
C ALA A 18 16.52 61.89 25.72
N PHE A 19 15.59 62.42 26.51
CA PHE A 19 14.35 62.98 25.99
C PHE A 19 14.57 64.25 25.17
N GLY A 20 15.58 65.06 25.50
CA GLY A 20 15.99 66.21 24.70
C GLY A 20 16.40 65.80 23.29
N LYS A 21 17.27 64.80 23.16
CA LYS A 21 17.70 64.27 21.85
C LYS A 21 16.57 63.62 21.07
N ILE A 22 15.64 62.93 21.75
CA ILE A 22 14.46 62.34 21.10
C ILE A 22 13.55 63.45 20.57
N LYS A 23 13.34 64.53 21.33
CA LYS A 23 12.55 65.69 20.89
C LYS A 23 13.21 66.40 19.71
N GLU A 24 14.52 66.58 19.71
CA GLU A 24 15.27 67.13 18.56
C GLU A 24 15.12 66.24 17.32
N GLY A 25 15.27 64.92 17.47
CA GLY A 25 15.03 63.97 16.38
C GLY A 25 13.59 64.02 15.85
N LEU A 26 12.61 64.22 16.73
CA LEU A 26 11.21 64.39 16.34
C LEU A 26 10.98 65.72 15.61
N LEU A 27 11.64 66.80 16.03
CA LEU A 27 11.58 68.09 15.33
C LEU A 27 12.20 68.01 13.94
N VAL A 28 13.30 67.26 13.77
CA VAL A 28 13.93 66.99 12.47
C VAL A 28 13.03 66.11 11.59
N ALA A 29 12.35 65.13 12.18
CA ALA A 29 11.36 64.32 11.47
C ALA A 29 10.14 65.16 11.05
N ALA A 30 9.73 66.12 11.87
CA ALA A 30 8.62 67.03 11.59
C ALA A 30 8.96 68.08 10.52
N SER A 31 10.23 68.46 10.37
CA SER A 31 10.67 69.42 9.34
C SER A 31 10.86 68.78 7.97
N TYR A 32 11.20 67.49 7.90
CA TYR A 32 11.33 66.74 6.64
C TYR A 32 10.46 65.47 6.60
N PRO A 33 9.13 65.58 6.79
CA PRO A 33 8.25 64.44 7.01
C PRO A 33 8.24 63.46 5.84
N LEU A 34 8.35 63.94 4.59
CA LEU A 34 8.38 63.07 3.40
C LEU A 34 9.67 62.25 3.30
N VAL A 35 10.83 62.88 3.58
CA VAL A 35 12.15 62.23 3.49
C VAL A 35 12.32 61.24 4.63
N THR A 36 11.95 61.61 5.85
CA THR A 36 12.01 60.72 7.01
C THR A 36 11.05 59.54 6.87
N THR A 37 9.81 59.77 6.41
CA THR A 37 8.86 58.68 6.14
C THR A 37 9.39 57.75 5.04
N GLY A 38 9.93 58.31 3.95
CA GLY A 38 10.53 57.54 2.86
C GLY A 38 11.73 56.70 3.31
N ALA A 39 12.62 57.28 4.13
CA ALA A 39 13.78 56.58 4.68
C ALA A 39 13.36 55.45 5.64
N VAL A 40 12.41 55.70 6.53
CA VAL A 40 11.90 54.69 7.47
C VAL A 40 11.17 53.57 6.75
N LEU A 41 10.32 53.89 5.77
CA LEU A 41 9.63 52.88 4.97
C LEU A 41 10.60 52.08 4.10
N GLY A 42 11.59 52.73 3.47
CA GLY A 42 12.60 52.06 2.65
C GLY A 42 13.50 51.12 3.45
N LEU A 43 14.01 51.60 4.58
CA LEU A 43 14.81 50.78 5.51
C LEU A 43 13.97 49.67 6.14
N GLY A 44 12.70 49.95 6.47
CA GLY A 44 11.75 48.93 6.92
C GLY A 44 11.55 47.86 5.85
N PHE A 45 11.29 48.24 4.60
CA PHE A 45 11.02 47.30 3.51
C PHE A 45 12.22 46.41 3.16
N LEU A 46 13.45 46.91 3.31
CA LEU A 46 14.65 46.10 3.14
C LEU A 46 15.01 45.28 4.40
N GLY A 47 14.74 45.82 5.58
CA GLY A 47 15.03 45.18 6.88
C GLY A 47 14.06 44.06 7.24
N PHE A 48 12.79 44.14 6.84
CA PHE A 48 11.81 43.11 7.11
C PHE A 48 12.05 41.85 6.24
N LYS A 49 12.10 40.68 6.87
CA LYS A 49 12.42 39.39 6.23
C LYS A 49 11.51 39.03 5.05
N ARG A 50 10.22 39.39 5.12
CA ARG A 50 9.21 39.05 4.09
C ARG A 50 9.34 39.88 2.80
N PRO A 51 9.37 41.22 2.83
CA PRO A 51 9.57 42.02 1.63
C PRO A 51 10.93 41.79 0.96
N ARG A 52 12.01 41.60 1.74
CA ARG A 52 13.31 41.19 1.18
C ARG A 52 13.22 39.88 0.39
N ARG A 53 12.50 38.89 0.93
CA ARG A 53 12.26 37.60 0.26
C ARG A 53 11.46 37.81 -1.02
N PHE A 54 10.40 38.61 -0.97
CA PHE A 54 9.57 38.93 -2.13
C PHE A 54 10.38 39.56 -3.27
N LEU A 55 11.20 40.58 -2.98
CA LEU A 55 12.08 41.20 -3.98
C LEU A 55 13.04 40.18 -4.60
N TYR A 56 13.69 39.35 -3.77
CA TYR A 56 14.64 38.35 -4.25
C TYR A 56 14.02 37.34 -5.22
N TYR A 57 12.85 36.78 -4.88
CA TYR A 57 12.18 35.82 -5.77
C TYR A 57 11.60 36.49 -7.01
N ASN A 58 11.10 37.72 -6.90
CA ASN A 58 10.54 38.43 -8.03
C ASN A 58 11.62 38.85 -9.04
N THR A 59 12.77 39.34 -8.57
CA THR A 59 13.88 39.69 -9.45
C THR A 59 14.51 38.46 -10.09
N MET A 60 14.76 37.39 -9.33
CA MET A 60 15.29 36.15 -9.89
C MET A 60 14.37 35.56 -10.98
N ARG A 61 13.05 35.69 -10.82
CA ARG A 61 12.07 35.24 -11.83
C ARG A 61 12.12 36.06 -13.12
N LEU A 62 12.50 37.34 -13.05
CA LEU A 62 12.68 38.21 -14.21
C LEU A 62 13.97 37.91 -15.00
N PHE A 63 14.98 37.31 -14.34
CA PHE A 63 16.25 36.93 -14.98
C PHE A 63 16.27 35.50 -15.54
N VAL A 64 15.18 34.74 -15.42
CA VAL A 64 15.08 33.43 -16.09
C VAL A 64 14.71 33.66 -17.56
N SER A 65 15.63 33.35 -18.47
CA SER A 65 15.34 33.42 -19.90
C SER A 65 14.26 32.41 -20.30
N GLU A 66 13.42 32.80 -21.24
CA GLU A 66 12.38 31.93 -21.81
C GLU A 66 12.99 30.63 -22.37
N GLU A 67 14.15 30.74 -23.02
CA GLU A 67 14.93 29.61 -23.53
C GLU A 67 15.36 28.62 -22.43
N ALA A 68 15.71 29.10 -21.24
CA ALA A 68 16.04 28.24 -20.11
C ALA A 68 14.82 27.51 -19.54
N LEU A 69 13.62 28.10 -19.64
CA LEU A 69 12.37 27.44 -19.26
C LEU A 69 11.96 26.39 -20.30
N LEU A 70 12.08 26.72 -21.58
CA LEU A 70 11.76 25.81 -22.68
C LEU A 70 12.70 24.60 -22.70
N SER A 71 14.00 24.80 -22.59
CA SER A 71 14.98 23.69 -22.52
C SER A 71 14.74 22.77 -21.31
N ARG A 72 14.35 23.33 -20.15
CA ARG A 72 13.94 22.54 -18.98
C ARG A 72 12.64 21.78 -19.22
N ALA A 73 11.67 22.37 -19.93
CA ALA A 73 10.44 21.71 -20.30
C ALA A 73 10.71 20.55 -21.27
N ASP A 74 11.54 20.75 -22.29
CA ASP A 74 11.94 19.73 -23.26
C ASP A 74 12.67 18.55 -22.60
N ALA A 75 13.60 18.84 -21.67
CA ALA A 75 14.27 17.81 -20.89
C ALA A 75 13.27 16.96 -20.10
N LYS A 76 12.33 17.60 -19.40
CA LYS A 76 11.26 16.91 -18.66
C LYS A 76 10.34 16.09 -19.56
N VAL A 77 9.96 16.62 -20.72
CA VAL A 77 9.14 15.88 -21.68
C VAL A 77 9.89 14.64 -22.19
N LYS A 78 11.20 14.75 -22.43
CA LYS A 78 12.03 13.61 -22.85
C LYS A 78 12.13 12.54 -21.76
N GLU A 79 12.36 12.94 -20.51
CA GLU A 79 12.36 12.03 -19.35
C GLU A 79 11.00 11.31 -19.22
N LEU A 80 9.89 12.06 -19.30
CA LEU A 80 8.55 11.49 -19.22
C LEU A 80 8.28 10.50 -20.36
N ARG A 81 8.70 10.81 -21.59
CA ARG A 81 8.59 9.88 -22.73
C ARG A 81 9.34 8.58 -22.47
N GLN A 82 10.58 8.67 -21.95
CA GLN A 82 11.36 7.48 -21.58
C GLN A 82 10.67 6.65 -20.50
N SER A 83 10.11 7.29 -19.48
CA SER A 83 9.33 6.58 -18.44
C SER A 83 8.09 5.90 -19.02
N ILE A 84 7.38 6.56 -19.94
CA ILE A 84 6.20 5.97 -20.60
C ILE A 84 6.60 4.77 -21.46
N ASP A 85 7.69 4.85 -22.21
CA ASP A 85 8.13 3.74 -23.06
C ASP A 85 8.57 2.53 -22.22
N PHE A 86 9.26 2.77 -21.10
CA PHE A 86 9.55 1.71 -20.13
C PHE A 86 8.26 1.08 -19.57
N LEU A 87 7.30 1.92 -19.14
CA LEU A 87 6.02 1.44 -18.63
C LEU A 87 5.26 0.62 -19.66
N LYS A 88 5.24 1.02 -20.94
CA LYS A 88 4.58 0.25 -22.01
C LYS A 88 5.16 -1.16 -22.12
N VAL A 89 6.48 -1.29 -22.14
CA VAL A 89 7.14 -2.61 -22.20
C VAL A 89 6.82 -3.45 -20.96
N GLU A 90 6.83 -2.84 -19.78
CA GLU A 90 6.48 -3.54 -18.54
C GLU A 90 5.02 -3.98 -18.53
N THR A 91 4.10 -3.12 -19.00
CA THR A 91 2.67 -3.45 -19.10
C THR A 91 2.42 -4.60 -20.08
N GLU A 92 3.03 -4.60 -21.26
CA GLU A 92 2.89 -5.70 -22.22
C GLU A 92 3.39 -7.03 -21.63
N LYS A 93 4.51 -7.00 -20.90
CA LYS A 93 5.05 -8.19 -20.24
C LYS A 93 4.09 -8.71 -19.16
N LEU A 94 3.57 -7.82 -18.32
CA LEU A 94 2.65 -8.18 -17.25
C LEU A 94 1.31 -8.69 -17.81
N GLU A 95 0.80 -8.08 -18.87
CA GLU A 95 -0.44 -8.49 -19.54
C GLU A 95 -0.32 -9.89 -20.15
N ARG A 96 0.80 -10.18 -20.82
CA ARG A 96 1.10 -11.52 -21.36
C ARG A 96 1.19 -12.55 -20.23
N SER A 97 1.87 -12.22 -19.13
CA SER A 97 1.98 -13.08 -17.96
C SER A 97 0.61 -13.36 -17.32
N ALA A 98 -0.22 -12.33 -17.15
CA ALA A 98 -1.56 -12.45 -16.60
C ALA A 98 -2.47 -13.31 -17.49
N SER A 99 -2.43 -13.11 -18.81
CA SER A 99 -3.21 -13.89 -19.77
C SER A 99 -2.82 -15.38 -19.76
N GLN A 100 -1.52 -15.67 -19.68
CA GLN A 100 -1.03 -17.06 -19.56
C GLN A 100 -1.47 -17.70 -18.24
N ALA A 101 -1.32 -16.99 -17.12
CA ALA A 101 -1.76 -17.49 -15.82
C ALA A 101 -3.29 -17.74 -15.77
N GLU A 102 -4.09 -16.88 -16.41
CA GLU A 102 -5.54 -17.08 -16.53
C GLU A 102 -5.88 -18.34 -17.32
N GLU A 103 -5.20 -18.57 -18.45
CA GLU A 103 -5.41 -19.76 -19.27
C GLU A 103 -5.01 -21.05 -18.52
N GLU A 104 -3.87 -21.04 -17.83
CA GLU A 104 -3.43 -22.15 -16.98
C GLU A 104 -4.41 -22.42 -15.84
N LEU A 105 -4.95 -21.37 -15.20
CA LEU A 105 -5.97 -21.51 -14.17
C LEU A 105 -7.26 -22.13 -14.73
N LYS A 106 -7.74 -21.67 -15.89
CA LYS A 106 -8.92 -22.23 -16.56
C LYS A 106 -8.72 -23.71 -16.89
N ARG A 107 -7.57 -24.06 -17.47
CA ARG A 107 -7.19 -25.45 -17.80
C ARG A 107 -7.02 -26.31 -16.54
N GLY A 108 -6.43 -25.77 -15.47
CA GLY A 108 -6.30 -26.43 -14.18
C GLY A 108 -7.65 -26.70 -13.54
N ARG A 109 -8.57 -25.72 -13.56
CA ARG A 109 -9.93 -25.84 -13.04
C ARG A 109 -10.74 -26.91 -13.77
N THR A 110 -10.66 -26.97 -15.10
CA THR A 110 -11.36 -28.00 -15.89
C THR A 110 -10.79 -29.39 -15.61
N LYS A 111 -9.46 -29.52 -15.50
CA LYS A 111 -8.80 -30.77 -15.14
C LYS A 111 -9.20 -31.26 -13.74
N LEU A 112 -9.19 -30.38 -12.74
CA LEU A 112 -9.65 -30.69 -11.38
C LEU A 112 -11.10 -31.15 -11.37
N ARG A 113 -11.98 -30.49 -12.13
CA ARG A 113 -13.38 -30.89 -12.26
C ARG A 113 -13.53 -32.28 -12.88
N GLN A 114 -12.79 -32.56 -13.96
CA GLN A 114 -12.85 -33.86 -14.63
C GLN A 114 -12.31 -34.98 -13.73
N THR A 115 -11.15 -34.77 -13.12
CA THR A 115 -10.57 -35.72 -12.17
C THR A 115 -11.49 -35.92 -10.97
N GLY A 116 -12.10 -34.86 -10.44
CA GLY A 116 -13.10 -34.96 -9.39
C GLY A 116 -14.25 -35.90 -9.78
N LYS A 117 -14.79 -35.77 -10.99
CA LYS A 117 -15.87 -36.66 -11.48
C LYS A 117 -15.43 -38.12 -11.57
N GLN A 118 -14.19 -38.36 -12.02
CA GLN A 118 -13.61 -39.71 -12.04
C GLN A 118 -13.47 -40.28 -10.64
N ILE A 119 -12.97 -39.49 -9.67
CA ILE A 119 -12.88 -39.90 -8.27
C ILE A 119 -14.28 -40.21 -7.71
N GLN A 120 -15.28 -39.37 -8.01
CA GLN A 120 -16.65 -39.61 -7.57
C GLN A 120 -17.22 -40.93 -8.12
N SER A 121 -16.91 -41.27 -9.38
CA SER A 121 -17.26 -42.56 -9.97
C SER A 121 -16.58 -43.73 -9.22
N VAL A 122 -15.30 -43.60 -8.88
CA VAL A 122 -14.56 -44.61 -8.10
C VAL A 122 -15.13 -44.75 -6.68
N ILE A 123 -15.49 -43.64 -6.01
CA ILE A 123 -16.17 -43.63 -4.71
C ILE A 123 -17.47 -44.45 -4.78
N ASN A 124 -18.27 -44.25 -5.83
CA ASN A 124 -19.52 -44.98 -6.02
C ASN A 124 -19.27 -46.48 -6.25
N SER A 125 -18.22 -46.83 -6.99
CA SER A 125 -17.82 -48.22 -7.21
C SER A 125 -17.33 -48.88 -5.91
N ALA A 126 -16.46 -48.20 -5.15
CA ALA A 126 -16.00 -48.66 -3.83
C ALA A 126 -17.17 -48.84 -2.86
N TYR A 127 -18.15 -47.93 -2.88
CA TYR A 127 -19.39 -48.07 -2.10
C TYR A 127 -20.20 -49.31 -2.47
N LYS A 128 -20.33 -49.62 -3.77
CA LYS A 128 -21.00 -50.86 -4.22
C LYS A 128 -20.25 -52.11 -3.74
N ILE A 129 -18.92 -52.11 -3.81
CA ILE A 129 -18.09 -53.22 -3.32
C ILE A 129 -18.27 -53.40 -1.81
N GLU A 130 -18.24 -52.32 -1.02
CA GLU A 130 -18.49 -52.36 0.42
C GLU A 130 -19.87 -52.96 0.73
N ARG A 131 -20.90 -52.58 -0.04
CA ARG A 131 -22.26 -53.12 0.12
C ARG A 131 -22.35 -54.60 -0.23
N GLN A 132 -21.73 -55.03 -1.33
CA GLN A 132 -21.68 -56.44 -1.73
C GLN A 132 -20.93 -57.30 -0.70
N ALA A 133 -19.79 -56.80 -0.20
CA ALA A 133 -19.03 -57.47 0.86
C ALA A 133 -19.83 -57.54 2.16
N GLY A 134 -20.56 -56.48 2.52
CA GLY A 134 -21.49 -56.50 3.66
C GLY A 134 -22.56 -57.59 3.52
N GLY A 135 -23.27 -57.62 2.39
CA GLY A 135 -24.30 -58.63 2.14
C GLY A 135 -23.75 -60.07 2.12
N LEU A 136 -22.57 -60.29 1.51
CA LEU A 136 -21.92 -61.60 1.52
C LEU A 136 -21.53 -62.03 2.93
N LYS A 137 -21.03 -61.10 3.76
CA LYS A 137 -20.72 -61.37 5.15
C LYS A 137 -21.97 -61.76 5.95
N ASP A 138 -23.11 -61.13 5.68
CA ASP A 138 -24.38 -61.45 6.32
C ASP A 138 -24.84 -62.88 5.97
N VAL A 139 -24.76 -63.27 4.69
CA VAL A 139 -25.06 -64.67 4.27
C VAL A 139 -24.10 -65.65 4.93
N LEU A 140 -22.79 -65.36 4.95
CA LEU A 140 -21.79 -66.23 5.57
C LEU A 140 -21.98 -66.37 7.10
N LYS A 141 -22.68 -65.44 7.74
CA LYS A 141 -22.99 -65.48 9.17
C LYS A 141 -24.00 -66.60 9.50
N GLU A 142 -24.87 -66.95 8.57
CA GLU A 142 -25.89 -67.99 8.72
C GLU A 142 -25.31 -69.41 8.65
N LEU A 143 -24.13 -69.56 8.03
CA LEU A 143 -23.47 -70.85 7.83
C LEU A 143 -22.49 -71.15 8.99
N PRO A 144 -22.72 -72.20 9.81
CA PRO A 144 -21.85 -72.51 10.97
C PRO A 144 -20.53 -73.23 10.59
N SER A 145 -20.15 -73.30 9.31
CA SER A 145 -18.97 -74.05 8.86
C SER A 145 -17.64 -73.32 9.11
N ARG A 146 -16.55 -74.09 9.26
CA ARG A 146 -15.18 -73.55 9.44
C ARG A 146 -14.71 -72.75 8.23
N GLU A 147 -15.07 -73.17 7.02
CA GLU A 147 -14.77 -72.45 5.78
C GLU A 147 -15.50 -71.12 5.71
N ALA A 148 -16.78 -71.07 6.10
CA ALA A 148 -17.53 -69.82 6.19
C ALA A 148 -16.86 -68.83 7.15
N SER A 149 -16.31 -69.30 8.28
CA SER A 149 -15.56 -68.42 9.18
C SER A 149 -14.30 -67.81 8.55
N ARG A 150 -13.59 -68.55 7.67
CA ARG A 150 -12.43 -68.01 6.94
C ARG A 150 -12.87 -66.96 5.91
N PHE A 151 -13.94 -67.23 5.17
CA PHE A 151 -14.47 -66.24 4.22
C PHE A 151 -15.03 -65.00 4.93
N ARG A 152 -15.65 -65.15 6.12
CA ARG A 152 -16.11 -63.99 6.91
C ARG A 152 -14.98 -63.02 7.25
N SER A 153 -13.80 -63.53 7.63
CA SER A 153 -12.66 -62.66 7.95
C SER A 153 -12.11 -61.99 6.69
N GLN A 154 -11.96 -62.73 5.59
CA GLN A 154 -11.52 -62.18 4.30
C GLN A 154 -12.45 -61.08 3.78
N VAL A 155 -13.76 -61.35 3.73
CA VAL A 155 -14.77 -60.38 3.27
C VAL A 155 -14.83 -59.18 4.20
N SER A 156 -14.69 -59.39 5.52
CA SER A 156 -14.64 -58.26 6.47
C SER A 156 -13.39 -57.39 6.30
N ASN A 157 -12.25 -57.95 5.89
CA ASN A 157 -11.05 -57.17 5.62
C ASN A 157 -11.21 -56.39 4.31
N LEU A 158 -11.71 -57.04 3.25
CA LEU A 158 -11.99 -56.39 1.96
C LEU A 158 -12.99 -55.22 2.08
N ALA A 159 -14.05 -55.39 2.89
CA ALA A 159 -14.99 -54.32 3.19
C ALA A 159 -14.34 -53.13 3.93
N LYS A 160 -13.42 -53.42 4.86
CA LYS A 160 -12.67 -52.38 5.59
C LYS A 160 -11.74 -51.61 4.65
N GLU A 161 -11.01 -52.32 3.79
CA GLU A 161 -10.11 -51.71 2.80
C GLU A 161 -10.89 -50.81 1.83
N ALA A 162 -11.98 -51.33 1.25
CA ALA A 162 -12.85 -50.54 0.36
C ALA A 162 -13.40 -49.29 1.05
N LYS A 163 -13.79 -49.39 2.32
CA LYS A 163 -14.27 -48.25 3.12
C LYS A 163 -13.16 -47.23 3.40
N GLN A 164 -11.94 -47.68 3.70
CA GLN A 164 -10.78 -46.81 3.93
C GLN A 164 -10.42 -46.02 2.67
N GLU A 165 -10.31 -46.71 1.53
CA GLU A 165 -10.04 -46.11 0.22
C GLU A 165 -11.13 -45.09 -0.17
N ARG A 166 -12.42 -45.47 -0.01
CA ARG A 166 -13.53 -44.56 -0.27
C ARG A 166 -13.44 -43.30 0.58
N ASN A 167 -13.14 -43.43 1.88
CA ASN A 167 -13.03 -42.28 2.78
C ASN A 167 -11.83 -41.39 2.42
N ALA A 168 -10.71 -41.97 1.97
CA ALA A 168 -9.56 -41.21 1.47
C ALA A 168 -9.93 -40.41 0.22
N LEU A 169 -10.54 -41.06 -0.77
CA LEU A 169 -10.99 -40.41 -2.01
C LEU A 169 -12.05 -39.32 -1.76
N THR A 170 -12.96 -39.56 -0.79
CA THR A 170 -13.99 -38.57 -0.42
C THR A 170 -13.35 -37.30 0.12
N LYS A 171 -12.28 -37.39 0.92
CA LYS A 171 -11.55 -36.22 1.42
C LYS A 171 -10.94 -35.41 0.27
N GLU A 172 -10.39 -36.07 -0.75
CA GLU A 172 -9.83 -35.39 -1.91
C GLU A 172 -10.91 -34.67 -2.74
N VAL A 173 -12.08 -35.28 -2.95
CA VAL A 173 -13.22 -34.62 -3.60
C VAL A 173 -13.70 -33.42 -2.80
N THR A 174 -13.78 -33.52 -1.47
CA THR A 174 -14.14 -32.38 -0.62
C THR A 174 -13.14 -31.24 -0.74
N LYS A 175 -11.83 -31.52 -0.84
CA LYS A 175 -10.82 -30.47 -1.11
C LYS A 175 -11.08 -29.77 -2.44
N ILE A 176 -11.42 -30.51 -3.50
CA ILE A 176 -11.76 -29.92 -4.81
C ILE A 176 -13.00 -29.03 -4.70
N SER A 177 -14.03 -29.49 -4.00
CA SER A 177 -15.26 -28.73 -3.76
C SER A 177 -15.01 -27.44 -2.97
N ASN A 178 -14.14 -27.48 -1.95
CA ASN A 178 -13.78 -26.31 -1.15
C ASN A 178 -13.08 -25.20 -1.96
N TYR A 179 -12.46 -25.52 -3.10
CA TYR A 179 -11.97 -24.52 -4.05
C TYR A 179 -13.07 -23.91 -4.94
N GLY A 180 -14.35 -24.16 -4.64
CA GLY A 180 -15.49 -23.67 -5.41
C GLY A 180 -15.63 -24.36 -6.78
N ILE A 181 -15.11 -25.58 -6.92
CA ILE A 181 -15.20 -26.39 -8.14
C ILE A 181 -16.27 -27.45 -7.91
N SER A 182 -17.40 -27.33 -8.62
CA SER A 182 -18.46 -28.34 -8.59
C SER A 182 -17.99 -29.61 -9.29
N VAL A 183 -17.83 -30.68 -8.53
CA VAL A 183 -17.51 -32.03 -9.02
C VAL A 183 -18.79 -32.75 -9.43
#